data_AF-A0A2D6IKR4-F1
#
_entry.id   AF-A0A2D6IKR4-F1
#
_cell.length_a   1.000
_cell.length_b   1.000
_cell.length_c   1.000
_cell.angle_alpha   90.00
_cell.angle_beta   90.00
_cell.angle_gamma   90.00
#
_symmetry.space_group_name_H-M   'P 1'
#
loop_
_entity.id
_entity.type
_entity.pdbx_description
1 polymer ?
#
loop_
_entity_poly.entity_id
_entity_poly.type
_entity_poly.pdbx_seq_one_letter_code
_entity_poly.pdbx_strand_id
1 'polypeptide(L)'
;MISINIKQTQKDSKFDFYKSKLKPRDMLFPEIWIGNTKQPDVSDSVINPDVSERLIEIATSILDSMDIDVKVRDIILTGSIVGYNWHDLSDIDLHIILDFTEIDKNFVLVKRMLDQSRINWNKTHDIFIADKEVELYYQDVNETHESNGVWSLLQNKWLAVPVHLEMDVDLNAIEKKAEAIAKSIEHVEDMISNEKYKEANDYASKLKKKISRMRKSGLAEEGIYSPENLAFKMLRNADWLGRLSNAKIESYDKMMSLSVNEANKTIEEIKDYF
;
A
#
# COMPACT_ATOMS: atom_id res chain seq x y z
N MET A 1 -36.43 38.55 17.61
CA MET A 1 -35.12 37.93 17.32
C MET A 1 -35.35 36.81 16.32
N ILE A 2 -34.82 36.96 15.11
CA ILE A 2 -34.93 35.95 14.06
C ILE A 2 -33.79 34.95 14.33
N SER A 3 -34.13 33.79 14.87
CA SER A 3 -33.18 32.69 15.04
C SER A 3 -32.97 32.02 13.69
N ILE A 4 -31.83 32.30 13.06
CA ILE A 4 -31.37 31.64 11.85
C ILE A 4 -30.97 30.22 12.24
N ASN A 5 -31.84 29.27 11.91
CA ASN A 5 -31.56 27.85 12.05
C ASN A 5 -30.63 27.44 10.90
N ILE A 6 -29.32 27.43 11.17
CA ILE A 6 -28.32 26.92 10.22
C ILE A 6 -28.48 25.40 10.21
N LYS A 7 -29.30 24.89 9.28
CA LYS A 7 -29.29 23.48 8.91
C LYS A 7 -27.85 23.13 8.51
N GLN A 8 -27.19 22.29 9.30
CA GLN A 8 -26.06 21.51 8.83
C GLN A 8 -26.56 20.68 7.64
N THR A 9 -26.27 21.15 6.43
CA THR A 9 -26.35 20.35 5.23
C THR A 9 -25.21 19.35 5.30
N GLN A 10 -25.49 18.20 5.92
CA GLN A 10 -24.75 16.97 5.67
C GLN A 10 -25.00 16.65 4.19
N LYS A 11 -24.12 17.16 3.33
CA LYS A 11 -24.12 16.80 1.92
C LYS A 11 -23.46 15.43 1.89
N ASP A 12 -24.28 14.38 1.87
CA ASP A 12 -23.79 13.01 1.74
C ASP A 12 -22.82 12.97 0.56
N SER A 13 -21.57 12.69 0.87
CA SER A 13 -20.55 12.50 -0.15
C SER A 13 -20.98 11.32 -1.01
N LYS A 14 -20.88 11.45 -2.34
CA LYS A 14 -21.04 10.30 -3.26
C LYS A 14 -20.01 9.19 -2.94
N PHE A 15 -18.96 9.53 -2.20
CA PHE A 15 -17.82 8.68 -1.91
C PHE A 15 -17.92 8.11 -0.49
N ASP A 16 -17.98 6.78 -0.36
CA ASP A 16 -17.77 6.12 0.94
C ASP A 16 -16.28 5.84 1.12
N PHE A 17 -15.65 6.56 2.05
CA PHE A 17 -14.23 6.44 2.38
C PHE A 17 -13.97 5.63 3.65
N TYR A 18 -14.98 4.95 4.21
CA TYR A 18 -14.83 4.07 5.36
C TYR A 18 -14.12 4.73 6.56
N LYS A 19 -14.49 5.96 6.94
CA LYS A 19 -13.85 6.74 8.01
C LYS A 19 -13.65 5.97 9.32
N SER A 20 -14.58 5.07 9.64
CA SER A 20 -14.51 4.22 10.84
C SER A 20 -13.26 3.34 10.88
N LYS A 21 -12.71 2.94 9.72
CA LYS A 21 -11.52 2.09 9.60
C LYS A 21 -10.21 2.83 9.92
N LEU A 22 -10.25 4.16 10.05
CA LEU A 22 -9.07 4.95 10.43
C LEU A 22 -8.90 5.09 11.93
N LYS A 23 -9.93 4.76 12.73
CA LYS A 23 -9.87 4.89 14.18
C LYS A 23 -8.94 3.83 14.78
N PRO A 24 -8.01 4.21 15.68
CA PRO A 24 -7.23 3.23 16.43
C PRO A 24 -8.14 2.33 17.26
N ARG A 25 -7.63 1.13 17.55
CA ARG A 25 -8.20 0.10 18.41
C ARG A 25 -7.55 0.19 19.78
N ASP A 26 -8.30 -0.20 20.81
CA ASP A 26 -7.79 -0.17 22.19
C ASP A 26 -6.75 -1.27 22.47
N MET A 27 -6.72 -2.32 21.64
CA MET A 27 -5.85 -3.48 21.78
C MET A 27 -5.15 -3.84 20.46
N LEU A 28 -4.00 -4.49 20.56
CA LEU A 28 -3.39 -5.18 19.42
C LEU A 28 -4.31 -6.28 18.87
N PHE A 29 -4.07 -6.72 17.65
CA PHE A 29 -4.93 -7.72 17.00
C PHE A 29 -4.93 -9.06 17.80
N PRO A 30 -6.05 -9.40 18.47
CA PRO A 30 -6.04 -10.40 19.53
C PRO A 30 -5.86 -11.85 19.02
N GLU A 31 -6.03 -12.09 17.73
CA GLU A 31 -5.88 -13.43 17.15
C GLU A 31 -4.42 -13.81 16.92
N ILE A 32 -3.51 -12.83 16.80
CA ILE A 32 -2.08 -13.09 16.64
C ILE A 32 -1.26 -12.69 17.87
N TRP A 33 -1.76 -11.77 18.70
CA TRP A 33 -1.05 -11.28 19.89
C TRP A 33 -1.61 -11.87 21.17
N ILE A 34 -0.73 -12.46 21.98
CA ILE A 34 -1.02 -13.05 23.29
C ILE A 34 -0.42 -12.16 24.39
N GLY A 35 -1.14 -11.95 25.49
CA GLY A 35 -0.62 -11.26 26.67
C GLY A 35 -1.30 -9.92 26.92
N ASN A 36 -0.56 -8.97 27.49
CA ASN A 36 -1.09 -7.66 27.90
C ASN A 36 -1.26 -6.75 26.67
N THR A 37 -2.22 -7.09 25.80
CA THR A 37 -2.46 -6.45 24.49
C THR A 37 -3.08 -5.06 24.59
N LYS A 38 -3.30 -4.56 25.81
CA LYS A 38 -3.85 -3.23 26.12
C LYS A 38 -2.75 -2.32 26.65
N GLN A 39 -2.91 -1.03 26.40
CA GLN A 39 -1.95 -0.03 26.85
C GLN A 39 -1.94 0.15 28.36
N PRO A 40 -0.81 0.64 28.92
CA PRO A 40 0.50 0.85 28.27
C PRO A 40 1.42 -0.39 28.28
N ASP A 41 0.94 -1.53 28.76
CA ASP A 41 1.78 -2.66 29.17
C ASP A 41 2.09 -3.67 28.04
N VAL A 42 2.07 -3.23 26.78
CA VAL A 42 2.17 -4.11 25.61
C VAL A 42 3.54 -4.74 25.40
N SER A 43 4.57 -4.28 26.14
CA SER A 43 5.93 -4.83 26.10
C SER A 43 5.99 -6.32 26.39
N ASP A 44 5.05 -6.82 27.18
CA ASP A 44 4.98 -8.24 27.56
C ASP A 44 4.10 -9.06 26.59
N SER A 45 3.48 -8.41 25.61
CA SER A 45 2.76 -9.12 24.55
C SER A 45 3.75 -9.84 23.64
N VAL A 46 3.40 -11.07 23.29
CA VAL A 46 4.15 -11.92 22.37
C VAL A 46 3.24 -12.37 21.24
N ILE A 47 3.83 -12.67 20.09
CA ILE A 47 3.08 -13.29 19.01
C ILE A 47 2.71 -14.74 19.38
N ASN A 48 1.57 -15.22 18.91
CA ASN A 48 1.20 -16.62 19.01
C ASN A 48 2.31 -17.50 18.37
N PRO A 49 2.85 -18.50 19.09
CA PRO A 49 3.93 -19.34 18.58
C PRO A 49 3.61 -20.04 17.25
N ASP A 50 2.39 -20.56 17.08
CA ASP A 50 1.97 -21.25 15.84
C ASP A 50 1.94 -20.28 14.66
N VAL A 51 1.50 -19.04 14.92
CA VAL A 51 1.53 -17.95 13.93
C VAL A 51 2.98 -17.58 13.58
N SER A 52 3.84 -17.44 14.59
CA SER A 52 5.27 -17.13 14.40
C SER A 52 5.98 -18.19 13.55
N GLU A 53 5.79 -19.46 13.89
CA GLU A 53 6.37 -20.59 13.16
C GLU A 53 5.93 -20.59 11.71
N ARG A 54 4.63 -20.43 11.44
CA ARG A 54 4.11 -20.40 10.08
C ARG A 54 4.61 -19.20 9.28
N LEU A 55 4.74 -18.02 9.90
CA LEU A 55 5.28 -16.84 9.22
C LEU A 55 6.77 -17.00 8.87
N ILE A 56 7.55 -17.60 9.76
CA ILE A 56 8.95 -17.94 9.48
C ILE A 56 9.03 -18.94 8.32
N GLU A 57 8.22 -19.99 8.34
CA GLU A 57 8.16 -21.01 7.28
C GLU A 57 7.82 -20.39 5.91
N ILE A 58 6.84 -19.49 5.87
CA ILE A 58 6.49 -18.73 4.65
C ILE A 58 7.70 -17.95 4.14
N ALA A 59 8.34 -17.16 5.02
CA ALA A 59 9.47 -16.33 4.64
C ALA A 59 10.70 -17.14 4.20
N THR A 60 10.97 -18.29 4.81
CA THR A 60 12.10 -19.15 4.39
C THR A 60 11.80 -19.87 3.08
N SER A 61 10.58 -20.37 2.90
CA SER A 61 10.20 -21.13 1.68
C SER A 61 10.39 -20.34 0.38
N ILE A 62 10.11 -19.04 0.39
CA ILE A 62 10.30 -18.20 -0.79
C ILE A 62 11.78 -17.94 -1.06
N LEU A 63 12.62 -17.76 -0.04
CA LEU A 63 14.05 -17.55 -0.21
C LEU A 63 14.73 -18.80 -0.76
N ASP A 64 14.34 -19.97 -0.26
CA ASP A 64 14.82 -21.26 -0.76
C ASP A 64 14.47 -21.45 -2.25
N SER A 65 13.37 -20.85 -2.72
CA SER A 65 12.96 -20.90 -4.13
C SER A 65 13.76 -19.96 -5.06
N MET A 66 14.51 -18.99 -4.50
CA MET A 66 15.18 -17.94 -5.27
C MET A 66 16.60 -18.29 -5.72
N ASP A 67 17.21 -19.37 -5.20
CA ASP A 67 18.60 -19.76 -5.46
C ASP A 67 19.61 -18.60 -5.28
N ILE A 68 19.39 -17.79 -4.24
CA ILE A 68 20.27 -16.67 -3.86
C ILE A 68 21.02 -17.01 -2.58
N ASP A 69 22.35 -16.90 -2.59
CA ASP A 69 23.19 -17.06 -1.41
C ASP A 69 23.24 -15.73 -0.63
N VAL A 70 22.22 -15.52 0.21
CA VAL A 70 22.15 -14.34 1.08
C VAL A 70 21.72 -14.74 2.48
N LYS A 71 22.37 -14.14 3.48
CA LYS A 71 22.02 -14.38 4.87
C LYS A 71 20.81 -13.54 5.26
N VAL A 72 19.75 -14.20 5.74
CA VAL A 72 18.64 -13.53 6.43
C VAL A 72 19.16 -12.87 7.71
N ARG A 73 18.98 -11.56 7.80
CA ARG A 73 19.38 -10.77 8.98
C ARG A 73 18.31 -10.83 10.06
N ASP A 74 17.06 -10.69 9.66
CA ASP A 74 15.88 -10.82 10.51
C ASP A 74 14.64 -11.12 9.66
N ILE A 75 13.57 -11.56 10.30
CA ILE A 75 12.22 -11.60 9.73
C ILE A 75 11.34 -10.83 10.70
N ILE A 76 10.77 -9.73 10.23
CA ILE A 76 10.02 -8.81 11.08
C ILE A 76 8.57 -8.69 10.61
N LEU A 77 7.70 -8.40 11.58
CA LEU A 77 6.37 -7.87 11.30
C LEU A 77 6.39 -6.37 11.53
N THR A 78 5.65 -5.67 10.67
CA THR A 78 5.42 -4.22 10.78
C THR A 78 4.00 -3.89 10.33
N GLY A 79 3.72 -2.61 10.13
CA GLY A 79 2.46 -2.16 9.56
C GLY A 79 1.30 -2.20 10.54
N SER A 80 0.10 -2.40 10.02
CA SER A 80 -1.12 -2.14 10.79
C SER A 80 -1.38 -3.18 11.89
N ILE A 81 -1.03 -4.45 11.64
CA ILE A 81 -1.30 -5.57 12.55
C ILE A 81 -0.40 -5.58 13.80
N VAL A 82 0.72 -4.89 13.72
CA VAL A 82 1.72 -4.73 14.78
C VAL A 82 1.45 -3.50 15.65
N GLY A 83 0.51 -2.64 15.23
CA GLY A 83 0.07 -1.46 15.94
C GLY A 83 -1.41 -1.50 16.32
N TYR A 84 -1.94 -0.35 16.68
CA TYR A 84 -3.34 -0.18 17.08
C TYR A 84 -4.27 0.23 15.92
N ASN A 85 -3.74 0.42 14.72
CA ASN A 85 -4.50 0.91 13.56
C ASN A 85 -4.93 -0.20 12.59
N TRP A 86 -5.14 -1.42 13.11
CA TRP A 86 -5.62 -2.56 12.34
C TRP A 86 -7.15 -2.54 12.16
N HIS A 87 -7.61 -3.13 11.06
CA HIS A 87 -9.02 -3.33 10.78
C HIS A 87 -9.27 -4.58 9.92
N ASP A 88 -10.48 -4.73 9.39
CA ASP A 88 -10.91 -5.87 8.58
C ASP A 88 -10.10 -6.05 7.29
N LEU A 89 -9.73 -4.96 6.60
CA LEU A 89 -8.86 -4.97 5.40
C LEU A 89 -7.36 -4.87 5.73
N SER A 90 -6.96 -5.10 6.98
CA SER A 90 -5.54 -5.18 7.31
C SER A 90 -4.94 -6.48 6.82
N ASP A 91 -3.72 -6.37 6.34
CA ASP A 91 -2.77 -7.40 5.93
C ASP A 91 -1.76 -7.68 7.08
N ILE A 92 -1.04 -8.78 6.96
CA ILE A 92 0.18 -9.07 7.74
C ILE A 92 1.37 -8.71 6.85
N ASP A 93 2.01 -7.58 7.15
CA ASP A 93 3.22 -7.12 6.47
C ASP A 93 4.45 -7.90 6.98
N LEU A 94 4.83 -8.96 6.26
CA LEU A 94 5.96 -9.83 6.58
C LEU A 94 7.22 -9.41 5.84
N HIS A 95 8.16 -8.82 6.57
CA HIS A 95 9.40 -8.27 6.02
C HIS A 95 10.59 -9.19 6.26
N ILE A 96 11.26 -9.60 5.18
CA ILE A 96 12.53 -10.32 5.20
C ILE A 96 13.66 -9.30 5.08
N ILE A 97 14.49 -9.22 6.12
CA ILE A 97 15.59 -8.27 6.18
C ILE A 97 16.86 -8.92 5.60
N LEU A 98 17.39 -8.31 4.54
CA LEU A 98 18.56 -8.76 3.80
C LEU A 98 19.56 -7.62 3.64
N ASP A 99 20.83 -7.94 3.44
CA ASP A 99 21.81 -6.97 2.95
C ASP A 99 21.89 -7.11 1.43
N PHE A 100 21.35 -6.14 0.69
CA PHE A 100 21.27 -6.26 -0.77
C PHE A 100 22.66 -6.21 -1.41
N THR A 101 23.66 -5.67 -0.72
CA THR A 101 25.04 -5.61 -1.22
C THR A 101 25.75 -6.96 -1.16
N GLU A 102 25.25 -7.92 -0.36
CA GLU A 102 25.72 -9.31 -0.36
C GLU A 102 25.23 -10.09 -1.59
N ILE A 103 24.11 -9.67 -2.21
CA ILE A 103 23.57 -10.30 -3.42
C ILE A 103 24.32 -9.81 -4.66
N ASP A 104 24.38 -8.48 -4.86
CA ASP A 104 25.14 -7.86 -5.95
C ASP A 104 25.45 -6.40 -5.61
N LYS A 105 26.56 -5.87 -6.14
CA LYS A 105 26.96 -4.46 -5.97
C LYS A 105 25.99 -3.48 -6.63
N ASN A 106 25.24 -3.92 -7.64
CA ASN A 106 24.23 -3.14 -8.32
C ASN A 106 22.92 -3.15 -7.52
N PHE A 107 22.90 -2.34 -6.45
CA PHE A 107 21.75 -2.18 -5.56
C PHE A 107 20.42 -1.96 -6.30
N VAL A 108 20.42 -1.14 -7.35
CA VAL A 108 19.21 -0.83 -8.13
C VAL A 108 18.67 -2.06 -8.84
N LEU A 109 19.55 -2.91 -9.37
CA LEU A 109 19.15 -4.16 -10.03
C LEU A 109 18.62 -5.18 -9.01
N VAL A 110 19.33 -5.38 -7.90
CA VAL A 110 18.90 -6.28 -6.81
C VAL A 110 17.54 -5.87 -6.29
N LYS A 111 17.37 -4.59 -5.96
CA LYS A 111 16.09 -4.05 -5.47
C LYS A 111 14.96 -4.31 -6.45
N ARG A 112 15.18 -4.04 -7.75
CA ARG A 112 14.16 -4.30 -8.79
C ARG A 112 13.80 -5.76 -8.93
N MET A 113 14.79 -6.66 -8.85
CA MET A 113 14.59 -8.10 -8.92
C MET A 113 13.75 -8.59 -7.73
N LEU A 114 14.14 -8.23 -6.50
CA LEU A 114 13.42 -8.60 -5.28
C LEU A 114 12.02 -7.98 -5.25
N ASP A 115 11.86 -6.70 -5.63
CA ASP A 115 10.55 -6.06 -5.76
C ASP A 115 9.65 -6.80 -6.75
N GLN A 116 10.19 -7.25 -7.89
CA GLN A 116 9.42 -7.98 -8.89
C GLN A 116 9.03 -9.38 -8.41
N SER A 117 9.94 -10.08 -7.72
CA SER A 117 9.62 -11.38 -7.13
C SER A 117 8.55 -11.27 -6.06
N ARG A 118 8.66 -10.27 -5.17
CA ARG A 118 7.63 -9.91 -4.19
C ARG A 118 6.28 -9.70 -4.87
N ILE A 119 6.22 -8.82 -5.88
CA ILE A 119 4.98 -8.52 -6.61
C ILE A 119 4.38 -9.78 -7.24
N ASN A 120 5.22 -10.65 -7.79
CA ASN A 120 4.73 -11.90 -8.36
C ASN A 120 4.14 -12.81 -7.28
N TRP A 121 4.88 -13.00 -6.18
CA TRP A 121 4.44 -13.85 -5.08
C TRP A 121 3.12 -13.38 -4.47
N ASN A 122 3.01 -12.09 -4.10
CA ASN A 122 1.79 -11.51 -3.51
C ASN A 122 0.59 -11.58 -4.47
N LYS A 123 0.82 -11.71 -5.79
CA LYS A 123 -0.27 -11.85 -6.78
C LYS A 123 -0.71 -13.29 -7.01
N THR A 124 0.19 -14.24 -6.82
CA THR A 124 -0.04 -15.65 -7.18
C THR A 124 -0.37 -16.53 -5.98
N HIS A 125 -0.17 -16.04 -4.76
CA HIS A 125 -0.47 -16.75 -3.53
C HIS A 125 -1.49 -15.98 -2.71
N ASP A 126 -2.42 -16.71 -2.12
CA ASP A 126 -3.52 -16.18 -1.33
C ASP A 126 -3.47 -16.86 0.04
N ILE A 127 -2.51 -16.43 0.88
CA ILE A 127 -2.19 -17.06 2.16
C ILE A 127 -2.78 -16.21 3.27
N PHE A 128 -3.60 -16.85 4.12
CA PHE A 128 -4.23 -16.19 5.26
C PHE A 128 -3.81 -16.79 6.59
N ILE A 129 -3.62 -15.92 7.58
CA ILE A 129 -3.51 -16.28 8.99
C ILE A 129 -4.49 -15.41 9.77
N ALA A 130 -5.41 -16.03 10.51
CA ALA A 130 -6.44 -15.34 11.28
C ALA A 130 -7.26 -14.33 10.43
N ASP A 131 -7.68 -14.79 9.24
CA ASP A 131 -8.39 -14.01 8.23
C ASP A 131 -7.67 -12.73 7.77
N LYS A 132 -6.34 -12.70 7.88
CA LYS A 132 -5.47 -11.65 7.34
C LYS A 132 -4.56 -12.22 6.28
N GLU A 133 -4.56 -11.59 5.10
CA GLU A 133 -3.65 -11.92 4.01
C GLU A 133 -2.21 -11.64 4.46
N VAL A 134 -1.30 -12.56 4.16
CA VAL A 134 0.13 -12.38 4.40
C VAL A 134 0.76 -11.76 3.15
N GLU A 135 1.23 -10.53 3.26
CA GLU A 135 1.98 -9.85 2.20
C GLU A 135 3.48 -9.89 2.51
N LEU A 136 4.26 -10.36 1.55
CA LEU A 136 5.70 -10.44 1.70
C LEU A 136 6.38 -9.14 1.27
N TYR A 137 7.49 -8.80 1.91
CA TYR A 137 8.38 -7.68 1.56
C TYR A 137 9.84 -8.06 1.75
N TYR A 138 10.70 -7.68 0.80
CA TYR A 138 12.16 -7.67 1.02
C TYR A 138 12.57 -6.26 1.39
N GLN A 139 13.34 -6.13 2.47
CA GLN A 139 13.83 -4.85 2.97
C GLN A 139 15.34 -4.91 3.15
N ASP A 140 16.03 -3.89 2.63
CA ASP A 140 17.46 -3.73 2.87
C ASP A 140 17.71 -3.31 4.32
N VAL A 141 18.80 -3.81 4.92
CA VAL A 141 19.22 -3.43 6.28
C VAL A 141 19.35 -1.92 6.52
N ASN A 142 19.61 -1.13 5.48
CA ASN A 142 19.78 0.33 5.59
C ASN A 142 18.49 1.11 5.27
N GLU A 143 17.41 0.46 4.87
CA GLU A 143 16.15 1.13 4.58
C GLU A 143 15.45 1.58 5.88
N THR A 144 15.27 2.89 6.03
CA THR A 144 14.47 3.49 7.10
C THR A 144 12.99 3.17 6.87
N HIS A 145 12.32 2.69 7.92
CA HIS A 145 10.91 2.32 7.85
C HIS A 145 10.09 3.11 8.88
N GLU A 146 9.15 3.92 8.39
CA GLU A 146 8.21 4.68 9.23
C GLU A 146 7.05 3.76 9.64
N SER A 147 7.17 3.11 10.80
CA SER A 147 6.10 2.29 11.37
C SER A 147 5.87 2.54 12.86
N ASN A 148 4.66 2.19 13.31
CA ASN A 148 4.30 2.21 14.71
C ASN A 148 4.31 0.78 15.26
N GLY A 149 5.51 0.32 15.59
CA GLY A 149 5.75 -1.03 16.09
C GLY A 149 6.51 -1.89 15.09
N VAL A 150 7.47 -2.65 15.60
CA VAL A 150 8.25 -3.64 14.85
C VAL A 150 8.52 -4.83 15.75
N TRP A 151 8.14 -6.01 15.31
CA TRP A 151 8.38 -7.26 16.02
C TRP A 151 9.33 -8.14 15.23
N SER A 152 10.38 -8.65 15.87
CA SER A 152 11.28 -9.65 15.28
C SER A 152 10.78 -11.05 15.61
N LEU A 153 10.51 -11.83 14.56
CA LEU A 153 10.13 -13.24 14.68
C LEU A 153 11.34 -14.11 15.07
N LEU A 154 12.53 -13.80 14.54
CA LEU A 154 13.74 -14.58 14.85
C LEU A 154 14.25 -14.33 16.27
N GLN A 155 14.12 -13.09 16.77
CA GLN A 155 14.54 -12.72 18.13
C GLN A 155 13.40 -12.83 19.16
N ASN A 156 12.17 -13.12 18.70
CA ASN A 156 10.96 -13.23 19.50
C ASN A 156 10.77 -12.04 20.47
N LYS A 157 10.93 -10.81 19.96
CA LYS A 157 10.83 -9.59 20.76
C LYS A 157 10.44 -8.37 19.93
N TRP A 158 9.94 -7.35 20.63
CA TRP A 158 9.79 -6.01 20.08
C TRP A 158 11.15 -5.39 19.76
N LEU A 159 11.36 -5.00 18.50
CA LEU A 159 12.44 -4.08 18.11
C LEU A 159 12.02 -2.62 18.33
N ALA A 160 10.73 -2.34 18.14
CA ALA A 160 10.08 -1.10 18.51
C ALA A 160 8.68 -1.43 19.06
N VAL A 161 8.38 -1.03 20.28
CA VAL A 161 7.06 -1.26 20.90
C VAL A 161 6.05 -0.26 20.31
N PRO A 162 4.86 -0.70 19.87
CA PRO A 162 3.86 0.18 19.30
C PRO A 162 3.34 1.14 20.37
N VAL A 163 3.19 2.41 20.00
CA VAL A 163 2.57 3.42 20.86
C VAL A 163 1.14 3.62 20.38
N HIS A 164 0.20 3.57 21.30
CA HIS A 164 -1.14 4.01 20.96
C HIS A 164 -1.20 5.52 21.01
N LEU A 165 -1.57 6.10 19.89
CA LEU A 165 -1.71 7.54 19.74
C LEU A 165 -3.18 7.86 19.68
N GLU A 166 -3.62 8.79 20.52
CA GLU A 166 -4.92 9.42 20.34
C GLU A 166 -4.87 10.24 19.05
N MET A 167 -5.80 9.97 18.13
CA MET A 167 -5.89 10.75 16.90
C MET A 167 -6.66 12.05 17.15
N ASP A 168 -5.94 13.17 17.16
CA ASP A 168 -6.53 14.51 17.07
C ASP A 168 -6.40 15.04 15.63
N VAL A 169 -7.24 14.53 14.73
CA VAL A 169 -7.22 14.90 13.31
C VAL A 169 -8.60 15.29 12.79
N ASP A 170 -8.66 16.32 11.96
CA ASP A 170 -9.89 16.71 11.27
C ASP A 170 -10.21 15.73 10.13
N LEU A 171 -10.95 14.67 10.47
CA LEU A 171 -11.40 13.65 9.52
C LEU A 171 -12.22 14.23 8.35
N ASN A 172 -12.89 15.36 8.52
CA ASN A 172 -13.65 15.99 7.43
C ASN A 172 -12.73 16.72 6.45
N ALA A 173 -11.67 17.36 6.94
CA ALA A 173 -10.64 17.93 6.07
C ALA A 173 -9.89 16.84 5.28
N ILE A 174 -9.58 15.72 5.94
CA ILE A 174 -8.94 14.55 5.33
C ILE A 174 -9.84 13.96 4.23
N GLU A 175 -11.12 13.77 4.50
CA GLU A 175 -12.09 13.28 3.52
C GLU A 175 -12.18 14.22 2.30
N LYS A 176 -12.30 15.54 2.50
CA LYS A 176 -12.31 16.50 1.38
C LYS A 176 -11.05 16.40 0.52
N LYS A 177 -9.89 16.12 1.13
CA LYS A 177 -8.63 15.89 0.41
C LYS A 177 -8.71 14.61 -0.44
N ALA A 178 -9.24 13.52 0.11
CA ALA A 178 -9.48 12.27 -0.61
C ALA A 178 -10.49 12.46 -1.76
N GLU A 179 -11.61 13.14 -1.52
CA GLU A 179 -12.62 13.47 -2.53
C GLU A 179 -12.04 14.25 -3.72
N ALA A 180 -11.18 15.24 -3.45
CA ALA A 180 -10.56 16.02 -4.51
C ALA A 180 -9.67 15.15 -5.42
N ILE A 181 -8.99 14.16 -4.84
CA ILE A 181 -8.20 13.19 -5.59
C ILE A 181 -9.12 12.22 -6.35
N ALA A 182 -10.17 11.70 -5.72
CA ALA A 182 -11.15 10.82 -6.37
C ALA A 182 -11.80 11.49 -7.61
N LYS A 183 -12.21 12.76 -7.50
CA LYS A 183 -12.69 13.55 -8.65
C LYS A 183 -11.65 13.72 -9.74
N SER A 184 -10.37 13.83 -9.37
CA SER A 184 -9.28 13.89 -10.35
C SER A 184 -9.09 12.55 -11.08
N ILE A 185 -9.43 11.44 -10.43
CA ILE A 185 -9.42 10.09 -11.04
C ILE A 185 -10.63 9.91 -11.97
N GLU A 186 -11.84 10.30 -11.54
CA GLU A 186 -13.03 10.34 -12.41
C GLU A 186 -12.74 11.17 -13.68
N HIS A 187 -12.04 12.30 -13.54
CA HIS A 187 -11.65 13.12 -14.70
C HIS A 187 -10.70 12.39 -15.67
N VAL A 188 -9.79 11.54 -15.19
CA VAL A 188 -8.94 10.70 -16.06
C VAL A 188 -9.80 9.70 -16.82
N GLU A 189 -10.75 9.04 -16.15
CA GLU A 189 -11.67 8.08 -16.77
C GLU A 189 -12.57 8.76 -17.82
N ASP A 190 -13.00 10.01 -17.56
CA ASP A 190 -13.72 10.83 -18.55
C ASP A 190 -12.86 11.12 -19.78
N MET A 191 -11.57 11.44 -19.61
CA MET A 191 -10.66 11.63 -20.76
C MET A 191 -10.53 10.36 -21.60
N ILE A 192 -10.45 9.19 -20.96
CA ILE A 192 -10.41 7.88 -21.66
C ILE A 192 -11.69 7.67 -22.46
N SER A 193 -12.86 7.94 -21.85
CA SER A 193 -14.17 7.82 -22.50
C SER A 193 -14.33 8.75 -23.69
N ASN A 194 -13.61 9.87 -23.71
CA ASN A 194 -13.56 10.82 -24.83
C ASN A 194 -12.37 10.56 -25.78
N GLU A 195 -11.76 9.37 -25.73
CA GLU A 195 -10.63 8.95 -26.59
C GLU A 195 -9.37 9.83 -26.48
N LYS A 196 -9.25 10.63 -25.41
CA LYS A 196 -8.09 11.48 -25.13
C LYS A 196 -6.99 10.71 -24.40
N TYR A 197 -6.58 9.57 -24.96
CA TYR A 197 -5.73 8.59 -24.28
C TYR A 197 -4.38 9.14 -23.83
N LYS A 198 -3.70 9.93 -24.67
CA LYS A 198 -2.42 10.55 -24.30
C LYS A 198 -2.57 11.52 -23.12
N GLU A 199 -3.57 12.38 -23.15
CA GLU A 199 -3.85 13.34 -22.07
C GLU A 199 -4.19 12.61 -20.77
N ALA A 200 -5.03 11.56 -20.87
CA ALA A 200 -5.40 10.72 -19.74
C ALA A 200 -4.16 10.05 -19.10
N ASN A 201 -3.28 9.47 -19.92
CA ASN A 201 -2.07 8.79 -19.43
C ASN A 201 -1.09 9.76 -18.75
N ASP A 202 -0.87 10.92 -19.36
CA ASP A 202 -0.02 11.99 -18.83
C ASP A 202 -0.58 12.52 -17.50
N TYR A 203 -1.90 12.74 -17.43
CA TYR A 203 -2.58 13.21 -16.22
C TYR A 203 -2.54 12.16 -15.10
N ALA A 204 -2.88 10.90 -15.41
CA ALA A 204 -2.83 9.79 -14.46
C ALA A 204 -1.42 9.60 -13.87
N SER A 205 -0.39 9.73 -14.71
CA SER A 205 1.02 9.66 -14.29
C SER A 205 1.40 10.80 -13.33
N LYS A 206 0.94 12.03 -13.61
CA LYS A 206 1.16 13.18 -12.71
C LYS A 206 0.40 13.00 -11.39
N LEU A 207 -0.84 12.53 -11.45
CA LEU A 207 -1.67 12.30 -10.27
C LEU A 207 -1.06 11.22 -9.36
N LYS A 208 -0.61 10.08 -9.92
CA LYS A 208 0.09 9.03 -9.17
C LYS A 208 1.33 9.57 -8.45
N LYS A 209 2.14 10.41 -9.12
CA LYS A 209 3.31 11.07 -8.50
C LYS A 209 2.90 12.06 -7.41
N LYS A 210 1.80 12.79 -7.58
CA LYS A 210 1.27 13.71 -6.55
C LYS A 210 0.84 12.95 -5.30
N ILE A 211 0.07 11.87 -5.44
CA ILE A 211 -0.38 11.02 -4.33
C ILE A 211 0.81 10.40 -3.59
N SER A 212 1.79 9.88 -4.33
CA SER A 212 3.00 9.29 -3.73
C SER A 212 3.81 10.31 -2.92
N ARG A 213 4.04 11.52 -3.45
CA ARG A 213 4.73 12.59 -2.72
C ARG A 213 3.96 13.04 -1.49
N MET A 214 2.64 13.22 -1.62
CA MET A 214 1.75 13.57 -0.52
C MET A 214 1.91 12.58 0.65
N ARG A 215 1.78 11.27 0.37
CA ARG A 215 1.96 10.23 1.39
C ARG A 215 3.36 10.26 2.01
N LYS A 216 4.40 10.37 1.19
CA LYS A 216 5.80 10.38 1.67
C LYS A 216 6.06 11.55 2.61
N SER A 217 5.62 12.76 2.26
CA SER A 217 5.77 13.94 3.11
C SER A 217 5.03 13.79 4.43
N GLY A 218 3.77 13.35 4.40
CA GLY A 218 3.01 13.15 5.64
C GLY A 218 3.64 12.11 6.58
N LEU A 219 4.11 10.98 6.04
CA LEU A 219 4.79 9.97 6.83
C LEU A 219 6.07 10.51 7.50
N ALA A 220 6.84 11.34 6.79
CA ALA A 220 8.09 11.89 7.33
C ALA A 220 7.87 13.02 8.34
N GLU A 221 6.80 13.81 8.21
CA GLU A 221 6.55 15.00 9.05
C GLU A 221 5.73 14.66 10.30
N GLU A 222 4.65 13.90 10.15
CA GLU A 222 3.66 13.64 11.22
C GLU A 222 3.37 12.14 11.40
N GLY A 223 4.13 11.27 10.73
CA GLY A 223 4.04 9.82 10.89
C GLY A 223 2.78 9.20 10.28
N ILE A 224 2.40 8.04 10.81
CA ILE A 224 1.34 7.19 10.26
C ILE A 224 -0.07 7.78 10.37
N TYR A 225 -0.25 8.77 11.24
CA TYR A 225 -1.53 9.47 11.46
C TYR A 225 -1.60 10.85 10.77
N SER A 226 -0.58 11.21 9.98
CA SER A 226 -0.62 12.42 9.16
C SER A 226 -1.88 12.50 8.29
N PRO A 227 -2.48 13.70 8.12
CA PRO A 227 -3.64 13.90 7.26
C PRO A 227 -3.45 13.37 5.83
N GLU A 228 -2.24 13.48 5.28
CA GLU A 228 -1.84 12.96 3.98
C GLU A 228 -1.89 11.44 3.91
N ASN A 229 -1.33 10.74 4.90
CA ASN A 229 -1.34 9.28 4.93
C ASN A 229 -2.76 8.75 5.19
N LEU A 230 -3.55 9.44 6.03
CA LEU A 230 -4.95 9.08 6.25
C LEU A 230 -5.80 9.27 4.99
N ALA A 231 -5.62 10.36 4.24
CA ALA A 231 -6.28 10.55 2.95
C ALA A 231 -5.86 9.48 1.92
N PHE A 232 -4.57 9.10 1.91
CA PHE A 232 -4.10 7.98 1.10
C PHE A 232 -4.78 6.66 1.48
N LYS A 233 -4.90 6.36 2.78
CA LYS A 233 -5.59 5.15 3.28
C LYS A 233 -7.07 5.14 2.89
N MET A 234 -7.77 6.28 2.97
CA MET A 234 -9.15 6.41 2.47
C MET A 234 -9.25 6.03 0.99
N LEU A 235 -8.37 6.58 0.15
CA LEU A 235 -8.33 6.28 -1.28
C LEU A 235 -8.01 4.81 -1.57
N ARG A 236 -7.09 4.20 -0.78
CA ARG A 236 -6.76 2.76 -0.89
C ARG A 236 -7.97 1.91 -0.53
N ASN A 237 -8.57 2.16 0.63
CA ASN A 237 -9.67 1.36 1.17
C ASN A 237 -10.93 1.41 0.30
N ALA A 238 -11.13 2.50 -0.44
CA ALA A 238 -12.23 2.68 -1.39
C ALA A 238 -11.84 2.39 -2.85
N ASP A 239 -10.72 1.69 -3.08
CA ASP A 239 -10.20 1.25 -4.39
C ASP A 239 -9.94 2.35 -5.45
N TRP A 240 -9.87 3.61 -5.05
CA TRP A 240 -9.55 4.71 -5.97
C TRP A 240 -8.14 4.61 -6.54
N LEU A 241 -7.19 4.09 -5.76
CA LEU A 241 -5.81 3.89 -6.22
C LEU A 241 -5.71 2.77 -7.28
N GLY A 242 -6.54 1.72 -7.14
CA GLY A 242 -6.68 0.65 -8.12
C GLY A 242 -7.23 1.21 -9.44
N ARG A 243 -8.34 1.96 -9.39
CA ARG A 243 -8.92 2.65 -10.54
C ARG A 243 -7.94 3.56 -11.27
N LEU A 244 -7.18 4.39 -10.55
CA LEU A 244 -6.15 5.23 -11.15
C LEU A 244 -5.06 4.41 -11.87
N SER A 245 -4.67 3.27 -11.29
CA SER A 245 -3.67 2.39 -11.90
C SER A 245 -4.21 1.75 -13.18
N ASN A 246 -5.45 1.27 -13.16
CA ASN A 246 -6.12 0.69 -14.32
C ASN A 246 -6.31 1.71 -15.44
N ALA A 247 -6.83 2.91 -15.12
CA ALA A 247 -7.00 3.99 -16.08
C ALA A 247 -5.66 4.39 -16.75
N LYS A 248 -4.56 4.40 -15.99
CA LYS A 248 -3.23 4.64 -16.56
C LYS A 248 -2.82 3.53 -17.55
N ILE A 249 -3.03 2.27 -17.21
CA ILE A 249 -2.70 1.13 -18.09
C ILE A 249 -3.56 1.18 -19.35
N GLU A 250 -4.88 1.29 -19.18
CA GLU A 250 -5.84 1.34 -20.27
C GLU A 250 -5.54 2.48 -21.25
N SER A 251 -5.29 3.69 -20.75
CA SER A 251 -4.93 4.83 -21.61
C SER A 251 -3.63 4.60 -22.39
N TYR A 252 -2.64 3.91 -21.80
CA TYR A 252 -1.42 3.55 -22.51
C TYR A 252 -1.69 2.49 -23.59
N ASP A 253 -2.41 1.43 -23.24
CA ASP A 253 -2.71 0.31 -24.13
C ASP A 253 -3.53 0.78 -25.33
N LYS A 254 -4.54 1.63 -25.12
CA LYS A 254 -5.34 2.25 -26.19
C LYS A 254 -4.51 3.16 -27.08
N MET A 255 -3.56 3.91 -26.51
CA MET A 255 -2.65 4.77 -27.28
C MET A 255 -1.68 3.96 -28.16
N MET A 256 -1.27 2.77 -27.70
CA MET A 256 -0.29 1.92 -28.40
C MET A 256 -0.92 0.84 -29.29
N SER A 257 -2.21 0.57 -29.11
CA SER A 257 -2.96 -0.41 -29.91
C SER A 257 -3.28 0.15 -31.29
N LEU A 258 -3.11 -0.68 -32.31
CA LEU A 258 -3.51 -0.40 -33.68
C LEU A 258 -4.42 -1.53 -34.17
N SER A 259 -5.62 -1.19 -34.64
CA SER A 259 -6.44 -2.14 -35.37
C SER A 259 -6.03 -2.11 -36.85
N VAL A 260 -5.39 -3.18 -37.31
CA VAL A 260 -5.10 -3.39 -38.72
C VAL A 260 -6.29 -4.13 -39.34
N ASN A 261 -7.31 -3.38 -39.76
CA ASN A 261 -8.27 -3.94 -40.70
C ASN A 261 -7.62 -3.96 -42.08
N GLU A 262 -7.69 -5.09 -42.79
CA GLU A 262 -7.18 -5.30 -44.15
C GLU A 262 -7.83 -4.32 -45.15
N ALA A 263 -7.35 -3.09 -45.18
CA ALA A 263 -7.54 -2.17 -46.28
C ALA A 263 -6.25 -2.20 -47.08
N ASN A 264 -6.33 -2.80 -48.27
CA ASN A 264 -5.30 -2.87 -49.31
C ASN A 264 -4.43 -1.60 -49.37
N LYS A 265 -3.31 -1.58 -48.65
CA LYS A 265 -2.16 -0.79 -49.11
C LYS A 265 -1.48 -1.63 -50.16
N THR A 266 -1.73 -1.29 -51.42
CA THR A 266 -0.98 -1.85 -52.54
C THR A 266 0.51 -1.66 -52.25
N ILE A 267 1.28 -2.71 -52.52
CA ILE A 267 2.74 -2.79 -52.34
C ILE A 267 3.47 -1.57 -52.96
N GLU A 268 2.85 -0.86 -53.90
CA GLU A 268 3.35 0.37 -54.51
C GLU A 268 3.49 1.55 -53.53
N GLU A 269 2.65 1.68 -52.49
CA GLU A 269 2.72 2.81 -51.54
C GLU A 269 3.82 2.64 -50.47
N ILE A 270 4.36 1.42 -50.32
CA ILE A 270 5.36 1.09 -49.29
C ILE A 270 6.79 1.30 -49.82
N LYS A 271 6.98 1.37 -51.14
CA LYS A 271 8.31 1.50 -51.77
C LYS A 271 8.95 2.89 -51.59
N ASP A 272 8.20 3.90 -51.19
CA ASP A 272 8.73 5.25 -50.94
C ASP A 272 9.27 5.45 -49.51
N TYR A 273 9.18 4.43 -48.66
CA TYR A 273 9.60 4.48 -47.25
C TYR A 273 10.91 3.71 -46.94
N PHE A 274 11.53 3.07 -47.93
CA PHE A 274 12.83 2.40 -47.84
C PHE A 274 13.73 2.81 -48.99
#